data_AF-A0A6P2FTY8-F1
#
_entry.id   AF-A0A6P2FTY8-F1
#
_cell.length_a   1.000
_cell.length_b   1.000
_cell.length_c   1.000
_cell.angle_alpha   90.00
_cell.angle_beta   90.00
_cell.angle_gamma   90.00
#
_symmetry.space_group_name_H-M   'P 1'
#
loop_
_entity.id
_entity.type
_entity.pdbx_description
1 polymer ?
#
loop_
_entity_poly.entity_id
_entity_poly.type
_entity_poly.pdbx_seq_one_letter_code
_entity_poly.pdbx_strand_id
1 'polypeptide(L)'
;MTTARNLNLLTRDQRPSAPNLWPSRSTLNFTDGRGRPLHTSTNRRFDLSDGLMAHWPRASRIVYLGVSTKSPSWVTWTEEALREIERHIRYDLGFDGYGVTLTRLTPQRRRAQPCSTEFRWKLRIRNR
;
A
#
# COMPACT_ATOMS: atom_id res chain seq x y z
N MET A 1 26.44 32.28 -34.50
CA MET A 1 26.85 32.39 -33.09
C MET A 1 25.77 31.79 -32.21
N THR A 2 26.20 30.83 -31.41
CA THR A 2 25.49 29.93 -30.50
C THR A 2 24.71 30.68 -29.41
N THR A 3 23.57 30.15 -28.99
CA THR A 3 23.30 29.75 -27.58
C THR A 3 21.95 29.05 -27.51
N ALA A 4 22.00 27.71 -27.44
CA ALA A 4 20.90 26.90 -26.92
C ALA A 4 20.82 27.13 -25.39
N ARG A 5 19.61 27.27 -24.83
CA ARG A 5 19.37 27.17 -23.38
C ARG A 5 18.40 26.03 -23.09
N ASN A 6 19.01 24.97 -22.55
CA ASN A 6 18.48 23.84 -21.79
C ASN A 6 16.99 23.91 -21.41
N LEU A 7 16.19 23.08 -22.09
CA LEU A 7 14.94 22.58 -21.55
C LEU A 7 15.24 21.38 -20.65
N ASN A 8 15.05 21.62 -19.35
CA ASN A 8 14.93 20.68 -18.24
C ASN A 8 14.78 19.19 -18.63
N LEU A 9 15.86 18.44 -18.41
CA LEU A 9 15.84 17.01 -18.14
C LEU A 9 15.20 16.78 -16.76
N LEU A 10 13.88 16.91 -16.68
CA LEU A 10 13.13 16.32 -15.57
C LEU A 10 12.90 14.85 -15.91
N THR A 11 13.64 13.99 -15.23
CA THR A 11 13.47 12.53 -15.27
C THR A 11 12.00 12.19 -15.01
N ARG A 12 11.44 11.29 -15.81
CA ARG A 12 10.03 10.83 -15.77
C ARG A 12 9.56 10.26 -14.41
N ASP A 13 10.47 10.12 -13.44
CA ASP A 13 10.28 9.36 -12.20
C ASP A 13 9.81 10.18 -10.99
N GLN A 14 9.57 11.48 -11.14
CA GLN A 14 9.03 12.33 -10.06
C GLN A 14 7.52 12.58 -10.12
N ARG A 15 6.76 11.85 -10.97
CA ARG A 15 5.30 11.99 -10.98
C ARG A 15 4.70 11.36 -9.72
N PRO A 16 3.78 12.05 -9.01
CA PRO A 16 2.90 11.39 -8.05
C PRO A 16 2.29 10.16 -8.70
N SER A 17 2.21 9.05 -7.97
CA SER A 17 1.47 7.87 -8.43
C SER A 17 0.09 8.33 -8.90
N ALA A 18 -0.35 7.85 -10.07
CA ALA A 18 -1.73 8.05 -10.52
C ALA A 18 -2.68 7.74 -9.34
N PRO A 19 -3.75 8.53 -9.15
CA PRO A 19 -4.59 8.41 -7.97
C PRO A 19 -5.03 6.95 -7.80
N ASN A 20 -4.83 6.42 -6.59
CA ASN A 20 -5.25 5.09 -6.16
C ASN A 20 -4.48 3.90 -6.78
N LEU A 21 -3.18 4.05 -7.08
CA LEU A 21 -2.32 2.91 -7.37
C LEU A 21 -1.38 2.60 -6.21
N TRP A 22 -1.15 1.31 -5.98
CA TRP A 22 -0.04 0.86 -5.14
C TRP A 22 1.32 1.35 -5.71
N PRO A 23 2.34 1.50 -4.84
CA PRO A 23 3.70 1.85 -5.27
C PRO A 23 4.16 0.96 -6.42
N SER A 24 4.93 1.49 -7.37
CA SER A 24 5.43 0.65 -8.46
C SER A 24 6.28 -0.50 -7.91
N ARG A 25 6.21 -1.69 -8.54
CA ARG A 25 6.94 -2.87 -8.07
C ARG A 25 6.65 -3.22 -6.60
N SER A 26 5.42 -3.00 -6.16
CA SER A 26 4.97 -3.41 -4.83
C SER A 26 4.68 -4.91 -4.79
N THR A 27 4.88 -5.50 -3.62
CA THR A 27 4.34 -6.80 -3.25
C THR A 27 3.43 -6.61 -2.04
N LEU A 28 2.20 -7.09 -2.15
CA LEU A 28 1.19 -7.11 -1.10
C LEU A 28 1.08 -8.55 -0.60
N ASN A 29 1.30 -8.76 0.70
CA ASN A 29 1.17 -10.06 1.35
C ASN A 29 0.05 -10.02 2.36
N PHE A 30 -0.93 -10.91 2.22
CA PHE A 30 -2.07 -11.01 3.12
C PHE A 30 -1.97 -12.29 3.92
N THR A 31 -2.07 -12.19 5.25
CA THR A 31 -2.02 -13.32 6.17
C THR A 31 -3.18 -13.31 7.17
N ASP A 32 -3.49 -14.48 7.74
CA ASP A 32 -4.46 -14.61 8.83
C ASP A 32 -3.84 -14.30 10.20
N GLY A 33 -4.63 -14.41 11.28
CA GLY A 33 -4.16 -14.19 12.65
C GLY A 33 -3.12 -15.17 13.17
N ARG A 34 -2.86 -16.26 12.45
CA ARG A 34 -1.82 -17.26 12.73
C ARG A 34 -0.63 -17.10 11.78
N GLY A 35 -0.60 -16.06 10.94
CA GLY A 35 0.46 -15.80 9.97
C GLY A 35 0.40 -16.67 8.73
N ARG A 36 -0.70 -17.42 8.50
CA ARG A 36 -0.83 -18.24 7.28
C ARG A 36 -1.14 -17.35 6.08
N PRO A 37 -0.56 -17.62 4.91
CA PRO A 37 -0.85 -16.86 3.70
C PRO A 37 -2.32 -17.01 3.31
N LEU A 38 -2.95 -15.89 3.01
CA LEU A 38 -4.30 -15.80 2.43
C LEU A 38 -4.19 -15.49 0.94
N HIS A 39 -3.34 -14.54 0.57
CA HIS A 39 -3.12 -14.09 -0.80
C HIS A 39 -1.82 -13.30 -0.90
N THR A 40 -1.22 -13.27 -2.09
CA THR A 40 -0.11 -12.37 -2.43
C THR A 40 -0.36 -11.77 -3.79
N SER A 41 -0.14 -10.46 -3.94
CA SER A 41 -0.33 -9.74 -5.19
C SER A 41 0.83 -8.81 -5.50
N THR A 42 1.18 -8.71 -6.78
CA THR A 42 2.06 -7.68 -7.33
C THR A 42 1.31 -6.72 -8.26
N ASN A 43 -0.01 -6.89 -8.37
CA ASN A 43 -0.86 -6.03 -9.19
C ASN A 43 -0.98 -4.65 -8.56
N ARG A 44 -0.55 -3.61 -9.29
CA ARG A 44 -0.62 -2.21 -8.85
C ARG A 44 -2.04 -1.66 -8.70
N ARG A 45 -3.03 -2.36 -9.27
CA ARG A 45 -4.46 -2.08 -9.21
C ARG A 45 -5.19 -3.16 -8.40
N PHE A 46 -4.49 -3.83 -7.47
CA PHE A 46 -5.15 -4.80 -6.62
C PHE A 46 -6.21 -4.09 -5.76
N ASP A 47 -7.46 -4.49 -5.98
CA ASP A 47 -8.63 -4.05 -5.25
C ASP A 47 -8.76 -4.85 -3.95
N LEU A 48 -8.78 -4.17 -2.80
CA LEU A 48 -8.86 -4.84 -1.50
C LEU A 48 -10.26 -5.33 -1.21
N SER A 49 -11.30 -4.64 -1.69
CA SER A 49 -12.69 -5.05 -1.51
C SER A 49 -12.95 -6.37 -2.22
N ASP A 50 -12.62 -6.44 -3.51
CA ASP A 50 -12.76 -7.67 -4.30
C ASP A 50 -11.87 -8.78 -3.75
N GLY A 51 -10.60 -8.46 -3.50
CA GLY A 51 -9.60 -9.44 -3.08
C GLY A 51 -9.81 -10.00 -1.67
N LEU A 52 -10.43 -9.23 -0.75
CA LEU A 52 -10.56 -9.60 0.66
C LEU A 52 -12.00 -9.77 1.14
N MET A 53 -13.01 -9.25 0.45
CA MET A 53 -14.38 -9.24 0.96
C MET A 53 -15.39 -9.91 0.03
N ALA A 54 -15.25 -9.84 -1.30
CA ALA A 54 -16.26 -10.33 -2.25
C ALA A 54 -16.71 -11.79 -2.03
N HIS A 55 -15.80 -12.67 -1.63
CA HIS A 55 -16.09 -14.09 -1.35
C HIS A 55 -16.00 -14.46 0.13
N TRP A 56 -15.95 -13.46 1.02
CA TRP A 56 -15.87 -13.70 2.45
C TRP A 56 -17.27 -13.82 3.06
N PRO A 57 -17.63 -14.94 3.71
CA PRO A 57 -19.01 -15.22 4.11
C PRO A 57 -19.50 -14.41 5.32
N ARG A 58 -18.67 -13.54 5.90
CA ARG A 58 -19.01 -12.78 7.12
C ARG A 58 -18.93 -11.28 6.85
N ALA A 59 -19.76 -10.51 7.54
CA ALA A 59 -19.78 -9.05 7.49
C ALA A 59 -18.51 -8.36 8.06
N SER A 60 -17.56 -9.14 8.59
CA SER A 60 -16.29 -8.60 9.10
C SER A 60 -15.14 -9.58 8.87
N ARG A 61 -13.94 -9.02 8.68
CA ARG A 61 -12.70 -9.78 8.45
C ARG A 61 -11.53 -9.10 9.15
N ILE A 62 -10.64 -9.89 9.73
CA ILE A 62 -9.33 -9.42 10.20
C ILE A 62 -8.28 -9.99 9.26
N VAL A 63 -7.46 -9.11 8.68
CA VAL A 63 -6.39 -9.46 7.75
C VAL A 63 -5.11 -8.76 8.16
N TYR A 64 -3.98 -9.40 7.96
CA TYR A 64 -2.66 -8.84 8.20
C TYR A 64 -2.02 -8.55 6.85
N LEU A 65 -1.89 -7.28 6.51
CA LEU A 65 -1.31 -6.80 5.26
C LEU A 65 0.17 -6.46 5.49
N GLY A 66 1.05 -7.08 4.71
CA GLY A 66 2.42 -6.66 4.49
C GLY A 66 2.56 -5.95 3.16
N VAL A 67 3.26 -4.83 3.11
CA VAL A 67 3.63 -4.14 1.87
C VAL A 67 5.14 -3.99 1.82
N SER A 68 5.74 -4.36 0.71
CA SER A 68 7.10 -3.98 0.33
C SER A 68 7.11 -3.45 -1.10
N THR A 69 8.12 -2.66 -1.45
CA THR A 69 8.29 -2.17 -2.82
C THR A 69 9.76 -1.97 -3.16
N LYS A 70 10.12 -2.24 -4.41
CA LYS A 70 11.42 -1.91 -5.01
C LYS A 70 11.32 -0.72 -5.97
N SER A 71 10.35 0.16 -5.73
CA SER A 71 10.20 1.41 -6.49
C SER A 71 11.37 2.35 -6.22
N PRO A 72 11.94 3.01 -7.24
CA PRO A 72 12.96 4.05 -7.02
C PRO A 72 12.40 5.29 -6.32
N SER A 73 11.08 5.55 -6.40
CA SER A 73 10.43 6.68 -5.73
C SER A 73 9.96 6.37 -4.31
N TRP A 74 10.05 5.12 -3.87
CA TRP A 74 9.72 4.69 -2.51
C TRP A 74 10.96 4.01 -1.91
N VAL A 75 11.82 4.80 -1.29
CA VAL A 75 13.10 4.32 -0.75
C VAL A 75 12.97 3.86 0.70
N THR A 76 12.27 4.63 1.54
CA THR A 76 12.14 4.41 2.98
C THR A 76 10.70 4.63 3.43
N TRP A 77 10.25 3.88 4.42
CA TRP A 77 8.93 4.03 5.04
C TRP A 77 8.82 5.29 5.91
N THR A 78 8.86 6.47 5.32
CA THR A 78 8.62 7.72 6.04
C THR A 78 7.17 7.79 6.53
N GLU A 79 6.87 8.67 7.49
CA GLU A 79 5.50 8.83 7.99
C GLU A 79 4.53 9.28 6.88
N GLU A 80 4.99 10.07 5.91
CA GLU A 80 4.24 10.46 4.72
C GLU A 80 3.92 9.25 3.85
N ALA A 81 4.91 8.39 3.58
CA ALA A 81 4.73 7.15 2.83
C ALA A 81 3.73 6.21 3.52
N LEU A 82 3.84 6.07 4.85
CA LEU A 82 2.90 5.28 5.65
C LEU A 82 1.48 5.85 5.59
N ARG A 83 1.33 7.17 5.74
CA ARG A 83 0.02 7.84 5.62
C ARG A 83 -0.59 7.66 4.24
N GLU A 84 0.22 7.69 3.19
CA GLU A 84 -0.25 7.49 1.82
C GLU A 84 -0.78 6.07 1.59
N ILE A 85 -0.08 5.03 2.08
CA ILE A 85 -0.60 3.65 2.05
C ILE A 85 -1.90 3.53 2.85
N GLU A 86 -1.95 4.11 4.05
CA GLU A 86 -3.15 4.07 4.89
C GLU A 86 -4.33 4.84 4.29
N ARG A 87 -4.06 5.93 3.56
CA ARG A 87 -5.07 6.67 2.80
C ARG A 87 -5.60 5.82 1.66
N HIS A 88 -4.72 5.14 0.93
CA HIS A 88 -5.10 4.25 -0.16
C HIS A 88 -5.97 3.07 0.34
N ILE A 89 -5.58 2.39 1.43
CA ILE A 89 -6.37 1.30 2.03
C ILE A 89 -7.77 1.77 2.44
N ARG A 90 -7.86 2.96 3.06
CA ARG A 90 -9.16 3.53 3.48
C ARG A 90 -10.02 3.94 2.30
N TYR A 91 -9.42 4.46 1.24
CA TYR A 91 -10.14 4.86 0.03
C TYR A 91 -10.75 3.65 -0.66
N ASP A 92 -9.93 2.63 -0.92
CA ASP A 92 -10.31 1.41 -1.64
C ASP A 92 -11.47 0.69 -0.93
N LEU A 93 -11.27 0.24 0.31
CA LEU A 93 -12.33 -0.39 1.11
C LEU A 93 -13.52 0.54 1.39
N GLY A 94 -13.26 1.84 1.53
CA GLY A 94 -14.28 2.83 1.86
C GLY A 94 -15.23 3.12 0.71
N PHE A 95 -14.74 3.04 -0.53
CA PHE A 95 -15.52 3.24 -1.74
C PHE A 95 -16.63 2.19 -1.85
N ASP A 96 -16.34 0.94 -1.49
CA ASP A 96 -17.31 -0.18 -1.53
C ASP A 96 -18.11 -0.37 -0.24
N GLY A 97 -18.18 0.66 0.60
CA GLY A 97 -19.05 0.66 1.78
C GLY A 97 -18.47 -0.05 3.01
N TYR A 98 -17.17 -0.37 3.03
CA TYR A 98 -16.52 -0.94 4.22
C TYR A 98 -15.89 0.12 5.12
N GLY A 99 -15.95 -0.13 6.42
CA GLY A 99 -15.15 0.56 7.43
C GLY A 99 -13.90 -0.24 7.73
N VAL A 100 -12.75 0.44 7.85
CA VAL A 100 -11.48 -0.21 8.22
C VAL A 100 -10.79 0.49 9.38
N THR A 101 -10.40 -0.28 10.39
CA THR A 101 -9.45 0.16 11.42
C THR A 101 -8.08 -0.39 11.10
N LEU A 102 -7.07 0.49 11.08
CA LEU A 102 -5.68 0.15 10.79
C LEU A 102 -4.85 0.20 12.06
N THR A 103 -4.06 -0.84 12.29
CA THR A 103 -3.05 -0.87 13.36
C THR A 103 -1.70 -1.22 12.75
N ARG A 104 -0.71 -0.32 12.85
CA ARG A 104 0.66 -0.60 12.42
C ARG A 104 1.27 -1.67 13.33
N LEU A 105 1.79 -2.74 12.74
CA LEU A 105 2.43 -3.83 13.46
C LEU A 105 3.96 -3.72 13.44
N THR A 106 4.52 -3.05 12.43
CA THR A 106 5.96 -2.75 12.43
C THR A 106 6.30 -1.82 13.62
N PRO A 107 7.22 -2.24 14.52
CA PRO A 107 7.59 -1.45 15.69
C PRO A 107 8.12 -0.07 15.30
N GLN A 108 7.92 0.93 16.16
CA GLN A 108 8.34 2.31 15.90
C GLN A 108 9.82 2.44 15.53
N ARG A 109 10.70 1.72 16.25
CA ARG A 109 12.15 1.66 15.97
C ARG A 109 12.51 1.15 14.56
N ARG A 110 11.58 0.48 13.87
CA ARG A 110 11.75 -0.05 12.51
C ARG A 110 10.97 0.73 11.46
N ARG A 111 10.35 1.86 11.81
CA ARG A 111 9.54 2.61 10.84
C ARG A 111 10.38 3.28 9.76
N ALA A 112 11.62 3.68 10.03
CA ALA A 112 12.53 4.22 9.02
C ALA A 112 13.31 3.15 8.22
N GLN A 113 12.80 1.91 8.15
CA GLN A 113 13.44 0.85 7.36
C GLN A 113 13.22 1.07 5.84
N PRO A 114 14.07 0.48 4.98
CA PRO A 114 13.87 0.54 3.53
C PRO A 114 12.51 0.02 3.11
N CYS A 115 11.89 0.63 2.09
CA CYS A 115 10.61 0.18 1.54
C CYS A 115 10.66 -1.23 0.92
N SER A 116 11.85 -1.70 0.55
CA SER A 116 12.08 -3.09 0.14
C SER A 116 11.90 -4.10 1.28
N THR A 117 11.92 -3.63 2.52
CA THR A 117 11.57 -4.41 3.71
C THR A 117 10.09 -4.23 4.01
N GLU A 118 9.40 -5.34 4.22
CA GLU A 118 7.96 -5.35 4.46
C GLU A 118 7.57 -4.51 5.68
N PHE A 119 6.60 -3.60 5.49
CA PHE A 119 5.88 -2.94 6.55
C PHE A 119 4.51 -3.58 6.74
N ARG A 120 4.09 -3.80 7.99
CA ARG A 120 2.91 -4.60 8.30
C ARG A 120 1.84 -3.79 9.01
N TRP A 121 0.59 -4.04 8.63
CA TRP A 121 -0.63 -3.54 9.26
C TRP A 121 -1.57 -4.69 9.60
N LYS A 122 -2.32 -4.53 10.68
CA LYS A 122 -3.54 -5.27 10.95
C LYS A 122 -4.72 -4.43 10.46
N LEU A 123 -5.54 -5.03 9.61
CA LEU A 123 -6.77 -4.46 9.07
C LEU A 123 -7.93 -5.14 9.78
N ARG A 124 -8.81 -4.35 10.40
CA ARG A 124 -10.12 -4.81 10.87
C ARG A 124 -11.18 -4.20 9.97
N ILE A 125 -11.72 -5.02 9.08
CA ILE A 125 -12.68 -4.65 8.04
C ILE A 125 -14.08 -5.05 8.52
N ARG A 126 -15.06 -4.16 8.35
CA ARG A 126 -16.48 -4.40 8.68
C ARG A 126 -17.38 -3.62 7.71
N ASN A 127 -18.60 -4.08 7.49
CA ASN A 127 -19.61 -3.24 6.83
C ASN A 127 -19.82 -1.94 7.63
N ARG A 128 -20.09 -0.83 6.92
CA ARG A 128 -20.50 0.42 7.56
C ARG A 128 -21.96 0.37 8.01
#